data_AF-A0A3A4QS70-F1
#
_entry.id   AF-A0A3A4QS70-F1
#
_cell.length_a   1.000
_cell.length_b   1.000
_cell.length_c   1.000
_cell.angle_alpha   90.00
_cell.angle_beta   90.00
_cell.angle_gamma   90.00
#
_symmetry.space_group_name_H-M   'P 1'
#
loop_
_entity.id
_entity.type
_entity.pdbx_description
1 polymer ?
#
loop_
_entity_poly.entity_id
_entity_poly.type
_entity_poly.pdbx_seq_one_letter_code
_entity_poly.pdbx_strand_id
1 'polypeptide(L)'
;MGKYSSSVIKRSRPRNAGPHAIWRGIGCVMMLVVPAISISAGIETIKYGFDHGWTIPYQLLGYPTLPNLFYKSSGLLMVFGPLTRINHLYAYTVVSILYMILTGGLISVLYAMAYRFIGPPRYGPMDEPAPKIKTKKYTR
;
A
#
# COMPACT_ATOMS: atom_id res chain seq x y z
N MET A 1 -55.90 1.66 29.81
CA MET A 1 -54.53 1.47 30.33
C MET A 1 -53.83 0.37 29.54
N GLY A 2 -53.10 0.72 28.47
CA GLY A 2 -52.41 -0.25 27.62
C GLY A 2 -51.09 -0.70 28.24
N LYS A 3 -51.02 -1.99 28.62
CA LYS A 3 -49.96 -2.61 29.43
C LYS A 3 -48.75 -3.12 28.61
N TYR A 4 -48.58 -2.61 27.39
CA TYR A 4 -47.47 -2.98 26.52
C TYR A 4 -46.80 -1.70 26.04
N SER A 5 -46.04 -1.12 26.97
CA SER A 5 -45.01 -0.13 26.68
C SER A 5 -44.11 -0.68 25.58
N SER A 6 -43.93 0.13 24.53
CA SER A 6 -43.00 -0.13 23.45
C SER A 6 -41.65 -0.56 24.01
N SER A 7 -41.17 -1.73 23.57
CA SER A 7 -39.77 -2.07 23.67
C SER A 7 -39.02 -1.10 22.76
N VAL A 8 -38.56 0.02 23.35
CA VAL A 8 -37.55 0.84 22.71
C VAL A 8 -36.33 -0.06 22.56
N ILE A 9 -36.18 -0.67 21.37
CA ILE A 9 -34.99 -1.41 20.99
C ILE A 9 -33.86 -0.40 21.09
N LYS A 10 -33.14 -0.45 22.20
CA LYS A 10 -31.95 0.35 22.42
C LYS A 10 -30.94 -0.17 21.40
N ARG A 11 -30.89 0.47 20.22
CA ARG A 11 -29.88 0.16 19.20
C ARG A 11 -28.54 0.25 19.90
N SER A 12 -27.91 -0.89 20.14
CA SER A 12 -26.55 -0.92 20.63
C SER A 12 -25.73 -0.13 19.63
N ARG A 13 -25.03 0.92 20.09
CA ARG A 13 -24.14 1.66 19.21
C ARG A 13 -23.20 0.63 18.59
N PRO A 14 -23.07 0.55 17.26
CA PRO A 14 -22.11 -0.35 16.65
C PRO A 14 -20.74 0.02 17.25
N ARG A 15 -20.17 -0.90 18.03
CA ARG A 15 -18.88 -0.66 18.68
C ARG A 15 -17.86 -0.51 17.55
N ASN A 16 -17.06 0.56 17.60
CA ASN A 16 -16.02 0.83 16.62
C ASN A 16 -15.07 -0.38 16.55
N ALA A 17 -15.34 -1.30 15.61
CA ALA A 17 -14.49 -2.44 15.29
C ALA A 17 -13.26 -2.03 14.48
N GLY A 18 -13.11 -0.73 14.23
CA GLY A 18 -12.01 -0.17 13.47
C GLY A 18 -10.73 -0.03 14.31
N PRO A 19 -9.56 0.00 13.66
CA PRO A 19 -8.30 0.37 14.29
C PRO A 19 -8.40 1.73 15.00
N HIS A 20 -7.61 1.92 16.06
CA HIS A 20 -7.55 3.18 16.79
C HIS A 20 -7.21 4.35 15.85
N ALA A 21 -7.74 5.55 16.11
CA ALA A 21 -7.69 6.68 15.17
C ALA A 21 -6.27 7.01 14.64
N ILE A 22 -5.25 6.91 15.49
CA ILE A 22 -3.84 7.14 15.13
C ILE A 22 -3.33 6.11 14.12
N TRP A 23 -3.77 4.86 14.24
CA TRP A 23 -3.37 3.75 13.38
C TRP A 23 -4.05 3.79 12.00
N ARG A 24 -5.13 4.58 11.85
CA ARG A 24 -5.82 4.76 10.56
C ARG A 24 -5.05 5.68 9.60
N GLY A 25 -4.21 6.57 10.13
CA GLY A 25 -3.48 7.58 9.34
C GLY A 25 -2.09 7.13 8.86
N ILE A 26 -1.49 6.13 9.49
CA ILE A 26 -0.12 5.70 9.19
C ILE A 26 0.04 5.30 7.72
N GLY A 27 -0.96 4.62 7.14
CA GLY A 27 -0.93 4.20 5.73
C GLY A 27 -0.79 5.37 4.76
N CYS A 28 -1.36 6.53 5.07
CA CYS A 28 -1.23 7.75 4.25
C CYS A 28 0.22 8.26 4.27
N VAL A 29 0.86 8.26 5.44
CA VAL A 29 2.27 8.63 5.57
C VAL A 29 3.16 7.64 4.81
N MET A 30 2.89 6.33 4.95
CA MET A 30 3.62 5.28 4.24
C MET A 30 3.50 5.42 2.72
N MET A 31 2.35 5.86 2.22
CA MET A 31 2.13 6.10 0.78
C MET A 31 3.04 7.18 0.20
N LEU A 32 3.52 8.11 1.02
CA LEU A 32 4.47 9.15 0.60
C LEU A 32 5.92 8.75 0.88
N VAL A 33 6.18 8.18 2.05
CA VAL A 33 7.54 7.85 2.51
C VAL A 33 8.14 6.70 1.72
N VAL A 34 7.37 5.64 1.45
CA VAL A 34 7.88 4.44 0.78
C VAL A 34 8.33 4.74 -0.65
N PRO A 35 7.53 5.41 -1.50
CA PRO A 35 7.99 5.76 -2.85
C PRO A 35 9.22 6.66 -2.84
N ALA A 36 9.28 7.65 -1.94
CA ALA A 36 10.43 8.56 -1.85
C ALA A 36 11.75 7.84 -1.53
N ILE A 37 11.73 6.93 -0.54
CA ILE A 37 12.90 6.12 -0.18
C ILE A 37 13.24 5.16 -1.31
N SER A 38 12.23 4.54 -1.93
CA SER A 38 12.44 3.53 -2.97
C SER A 38 13.04 4.12 -4.24
N ILE A 39 12.62 5.33 -4.63
CA ILE A 39 13.20 6.06 -5.77
C ILE A 39 14.66 6.40 -5.49
N SER A 40 14.94 6.91 -4.29
CA SER A 40 16.31 7.28 -3.89
C SER A 40 17.23 6.05 -3.89
N ALA A 41 16.76 4.94 -3.32
CA ALA A 41 17.50 3.67 -3.32
C ALA A 41 17.71 3.15 -4.74
N GLY A 42 16.68 3.20 -5.60
CA GLY A 42 16.80 2.71 -6.98
C GLY A 42 17.83 3.47 -7.81
N ILE A 43 17.92 4.78 -7.63
CA ILE A 43 18.93 5.60 -8.30
C ILE A 43 20.35 5.25 -7.83
N GLU A 44 20.56 5.16 -6.52
CA GLU A 44 21.88 4.82 -5.95
C GLU A 44 22.34 3.42 -6.33
N THR A 45 21.44 2.43 -6.34
CA THR A 45 21.79 1.05 -6.73
C THR A 45 22.24 0.96 -8.19
N ILE A 46 21.60 1.70 -9.10
CA ILE A 46 22.02 1.72 -10.51
C ILE A 46 23.36 2.44 -10.68
N LYS A 47 23.59 3.57 -10.01
CA LYS A 47 24.89 4.25 -10.00
C LYS A 47 26.00 3.33 -9.50
N TYR A 48 25.78 2.71 -8.34
CA TYR A 48 26.70 1.74 -7.76
C TYR A 48 26.97 0.57 -8.72
N GLY A 49 25.94 0.10 -9.42
CA GLY A 49 26.05 -0.95 -10.42
C GLY A 49 26.94 -0.56 -11.60
N PHE A 50 26.88 0.69 -12.08
CA PHE A 50 27.79 1.18 -13.11
C PHE A 50 29.23 1.26 -12.62
N ASP A 51 29.44 1.77 -11.39
CA ASP A 51 30.78 1.90 -10.80
C ASP A 51 31.47 0.54 -10.61
N HIS A 52 30.69 -0.52 -10.40
CA HIS A 52 31.18 -1.90 -10.20
C HIS A 52 31.05 -2.78 -11.45
N GLY A 53 30.66 -2.22 -12.61
CA GLY A 53 30.57 -2.96 -13.86
C GLY A 53 29.49 -4.05 -13.91
N TRP A 54 28.38 -3.86 -13.20
CA TRP A 54 27.24 -4.80 -13.24
C TRP A 54 26.63 -4.86 -14.64
N THR A 55 26.30 -6.08 -15.08
CA THR A 55 25.65 -6.30 -16.38
C THR A 55 24.17 -5.96 -16.30
N ILE A 56 23.84 -4.69 -16.55
CA ILE A 56 22.45 -4.21 -16.65
C ILE A 56 21.94 -4.48 -18.08
N PRO A 57 20.74 -5.06 -18.26
CA PRO A 57 20.20 -5.32 -19.59
C PRO A 57 20.07 -4.03 -20.41
N TYR A 58 20.52 -4.07 -21.66
CA TYR A 58 20.54 -2.90 -22.55
C TYR A 58 19.16 -2.27 -22.76
N GLN A 59 18.10 -3.04 -22.63
CA GLN A 59 16.71 -2.57 -22.76
C GLN A 59 16.31 -1.57 -21.67
N LEU A 60 16.98 -1.58 -20.51
CA LEU A 60 16.74 -0.64 -19.42
C LEU A 60 17.64 0.61 -19.51
N LEU A 61 18.61 0.60 -20.43
CA LEU A 61 19.60 1.65 -20.59
C LEU A 61 19.19 2.65 -21.68
N GLY A 62 19.66 3.89 -21.56
CA GLY A 62 19.41 4.96 -22.52
C GLY A 62 18.18 5.81 -22.20
N TYR A 63 17.77 6.60 -23.20
CA TYR A 63 16.66 7.53 -23.09
C TYR A 63 15.32 6.85 -23.38
N PRO A 64 14.25 7.19 -22.66
CA PRO A 64 12.95 6.61 -22.92
C PRO A 64 12.35 7.15 -24.22
N THR A 65 11.92 6.23 -25.08
CA THR A 65 11.26 6.56 -26.36
C THR A 65 9.76 6.63 -26.17
N LEU A 66 9.14 7.73 -26.61
CA LEU A 66 7.68 7.87 -26.55
C LEU A 66 7.01 7.29 -27.82
N PRO A 67 5.74 6.84 -27.74
CA PRO A 67 4.98 6.48 -28.92
C PRO A 67 4.74 7.67 -29.86
N ASN A 68 4.64 7.41 -31.17
CA ASN A 68 4.43 8.44 -32.22
C ASN A 68 3.22 9.37 -31.97
N LEU A 69 2.21 8.90 -31.23
CA LEU A 69 1.04 9.71 -30.85
C LEU A 69 1.42 10.92 -29.99
N PHE A 70 2.41 10.78 -29.09
CA PHE A 70 2.84 11.85 -28.19
C PHE A 70 3.55 12.98 -28.94
N TYR A 71 4.31 12.64 -30.00
CA TYR A 71 5.00 13.63 -30.81
C TYR A 71 4.07 14.43 -31.72
N LYS A 72 2.87 13.92 -32.02
CA LYS A 72 1.86 14.62 -32.85
C LYS A 72 1.11 15.71 -32.09
N SER A 73 0.96 15.55 -30.77
CA SER A 73 0.25 16.50 -29.91
C SER A 73 1.23 17.40 -29.16
N SER A 74 1.26 18.69 -29.52
CA SER A 74 2.12 19.70 -28.88
C SER A 74 1.93 19.77 -27.35
N GLY A 75 0.70 19.61 -26.87
CA GLY A 75 0.39 19.62 -25.43
C GLY A 75 1.00 18.46 -24.63
N LEU A 76 0.97 17.23 -25.15
CA LEU A 76 1.57 16.09 -24.44
C LEU A 76 3.10 16.18 -24.42
N LEU A 77 3.70 16.68 -25.51
CA LEU A 77 5.14 16.89 -25.56
C LEU A 77 5.63 17.89 -24.52
N MET A 78 4.86 18.93 -24.22
CA MET A 78 5.20 19.89 -23.17
C MET A 78 5.25 19.24 -21.78
N VAL A 79 4.32 18.33 -21.48
CA VAL A 79 4.24 17.66 -20.18
C VAL A 79 5.25 16.51 -20.06
N PHE A 80 5.42 15.70 -21.11
CA PHE A 80 6.26 14.50 -21.09
C PHE A 80 7.69 14.72 -21.60
N GLY A 81 7.98 15.86 -22.23
CA GLY A 81 9.31 16.20 -22.74
C GLY A 81 10.44 16.19 -21.69
N PRO A 82 10.22 16.58 -20.42
CA PRO A 82 11.25 16.45 -19.40
C PRO A 82 11.64 14.99 -19.11
N LEU A 83 10.70 14.05 -19.19
CA LEU A 83 10.93 12.63 -18.90
C LEU A 83 11.87 11.99 -19.94
N THR A 84 11.82 12.44 -21.20
CA THR A 84 12.68 11.91 -22.26
C THR A 84 14.15 12.34 -22.14
N ARG A 85 14.44 13.32 -21.29
CA ARG A 85 15.82 13.80 -21.04
C ARG A 85 16.52 13.07 -19.90
N ILE A 86 15.79 12.27 -19.12
CA ILE A 86 16.36 11.53 -17.99
C ILE A 86 17.01 10.26 -18.54
N ASN A 87 18.31 10.15 -18.36
CA ASN A 87 19.06 8.96 -18.77
C ASN A 87 18.74 7.77 -17.84
N HIS A 88 18.64 6.56 -18.41
CA HIS A 88 18.38 5.30 -17.70
C HIS A 88 17.09 5.29 -16.86
N LEU A 89 16.07 6.05 -17.28
CA LEU A 89 14.79 6.16 -16.55
C LEU A 89 14.14 4.78 -16.29
N TYR A 90 14.19 3.88 -17.27
CA TYR A 90 13.63 2.53 -17.11
C TYR A 90 14.36 1.73 -16.03
N ALA A 91 15.70 1.77 -16.00
CA ALA A 91 16.49 1.12 -14.97
C ALA A 91 16.12 1.63 -13.57
N TYR A 92 16.10 2.96 -13.38
CA TYR A 92 15.71 3.54 -12.09
C TYR A 92 14.30 3.13 -11.70
N THR A 93 13.35 3.14 -12.63
CA THR A 93 11.94 2.82 -12.35
C THR A 93 11.77 1.36 -11.91
N VAL A 94 12.38 0.41 -12.62
CA VAL A 94 12.28 -1.03 -12.31
C VAL A 94 12.88 -1.33 -10.94
N VAL A 95 14.08 -0.81 -10.66
CA VAL A 95 14.75 -1.03 -9.37
C VAL A 95 13.99 -0.33 -8.23
N SER A 96 13.45 0.87 -8.47
CA SER A 96 12.62 1.57 -7.48
C SER A 96 11.35 0.80 -7.16
N ILE A 97 10.69 0.20 -8.15
CA ILE A 97 9.50 -0.66 -7.92
C ILE A 97 9.88 -1.89 -7.09
N LEU A 98 11.02 -2.53 -7.37
CA LEU A 98 11.53 -3.63 -6.56
C LEU A 98 11.74 -3.22 -5.10
N TYR A 99 12.38 -2.08 -4.85
CA TYR A 99 12.54 -1.55 -3.49
C TYR A 99 11.21 -1.18 -2.85
N MET A 100 10.26 -0.64 -3.60
CA MET A 100 8.93 -0.30 -3.09
C MET A 100 8.17 -1.54 -2.62
N ILE A 101 8.24 -2.65 -3.37
CA ILE A 101 7.66 -3.94 -2.97
C ILE A 101 8.38 -4.49 -1.74
N LEU A 102 9.71 -4.45 -1.72
CA LEU A 102 10.50 -5.00 -0.61
C LEU A 102 10.29 -4.21 0.68
N THR A 103 10.44 -2.90 0.64
CA THR A 103 10.28 -2.01 1.80
C THR A 103 8.82 -1.91 2.25
N GLY A 104 7.88 -1.76 1.31
CA GLY A 104 6.44 -1.77 1.62
C GLY A 104 6.00 -3.11 2.22
N GLY A 105 6.47 -4.22 1.65
CA GLY A 105 6.28 -5.57 2.19
C GLY A 105 6.83 -5.70 3.59
N LEU A 106 8.09 -5.34 3.81
CA LEU A 106 8.73 -5.37 5.13
C LEU A 106 7.95 -4.57 6.17
N ILE A 107 7.57 -3.34 5.83
CA ILE A 107 6.86 -2.48 6.77
C ILE A 107 5.45 -3.00 7.05
N SER A 108 4.77 -3.60 6.07
CA SER A 108 3.48 -4.25 6.29
C SER A 108 3.56 -5.42 7.28
N VAL A 109 4.64 -6.22 7.21
CA VAL A 109 4.90 -7.31 8.15
C VAL A 109 5.16 -6.76 9.54
N LEU A 110 6.03 -5.74 9.66
CA LEU A 110 6.32 -5.07 10.93
C LEU A 110 5.07 -4.47 11.56
N TYR A 111 4.23 -3.83 10.74
CA TYR A 111 2.95 -3.28 11.17
C TYR A 111 2.00 -4.35 11.69
N ALA A 112 1.86 -5.48 10.99
CA ALA A 112 1.03 -6.59 11.42
C ALA A 112 1.53 -7.20 12.75
N MET A 113 2.84 -7.33 12.92
CA MET A 113 3.44 -7.77 14.19
C MET A 113 3.14 -6.77 15.31
N ALA A 114 3.39 -5.48 15.10
CA ALA A 114 3.12 -4.43 16.08
C ALA A 114 1.63 -4.40 16.49
N TYR A 115 0.72 -4.52 15.52
CA TYR A 115 -0.71 -4.57 15.76
C TYR A 115 -1.12 -5.82 16.56
N ARG A 116 -0.43 -6.95 16.40
CA ARG A 116 -0.68 -8.15 17.19
C ARG A 116 -0.25 -8.00 18.65
N PHE A 117 0.81 -7.25 18.93
CA PHE A 117 1.30 -7.04 20.30
C PHE A 117 0.55 -5.94 21.05
N ILE A 118 0.20 -4.84 20.36
CA ILE A 118 -0.34 -3.62 20.99
C ILE A 118 -1.86 -3.48 20.73
N GLY A 119 -2.41 -4.26 19.79
CA GLY A 119 -3.80 -4.17 19.40
C GLY A 119 -4.76 -4.58 20.53
N PRO A 120 -5.96 -3.97 20.58
CA PRO A 120 -6.97 -4.32 21.56
C PRO A 120 -7.39 -5.79 21.41
N PRO A 121 -7.76 -6.47 22.52
CA PRO A 121 -8.26 -7.83 22.46
C PRO A 121 -9.52 -7.90 21.58
N ARG A 122 -9.66 -9.02 20.85
CA ARG A 122 -10.77 -9.26 19.91
C ARG A 122 -12.15 -9.26 20.59
N TYR A 123 -12.19 -9.63 21.86
CA TYR A 123 -13.41 -9.69 22.67
C TYR A 123 -13.31 -8.66 23.81
N GLY A 124 -14.40 -7.95 24.06
CA GLY A 124 -14.51 -7.10 25.24
C GLY A 124 -14.77 -7.92 26.52
N PRO A 125 -14.72 -7.27 27.70
CA PRO A 125 -14.94 -7.94 28.99
C PRO A 125 -16.34 -8.56 29.16
N MET A 126 -17.31 -8.11 28.37
CA MET A 126 -18.71 -8.54 28.39
C MET A 126 -19.09 -9.35 27.15
N ASP A 127 -18.16 -9.58 26.22
CA ASP A 127 -18.44 -10.32 24.99
C ASP A 127 -18.21 -11.81 25.22
N GLU A 128 -19.24 -12.61 25.03
CA GLU A 128 -19.09 -14.06 24.96
C GLU A 128 -18.47 -14.45 23.60
N PRO A 129 -17.41 -15.26 23.58
CA PRO A 129 -16.84 -15.72 22.32
C PRO A 129 -17.89 -16.50 21.51
N ALA A 130 -17.83 -16.36 20.18
CA ALA A 130 -18.79 -17.00 19.29
C ALA A 130 -18.89 -18.51 19.61
N PRO A 131 -20.10 -19.06 19.80
CA PRO A 131 -20.26 -20.44 20.21
C PRO A 131 -19.72 -21.35 19.10
N LYS A 132 -18.84 -22.29 19.47
CA LYS A 132 -18.23 -23.25 18.54
C LYS A 132 -19.24 -24.33 18.13
N ILE A 133 -20.29 -23.94 17.42
CA ILE A 133 -21.32 -24.87 16.96
C ILE A 133 -20.90 -25.40 15.58
N LYS A 134 -20.65 -26.72 15.49
CA LYS A 134 -20.51 -27.40 14.20
C LYS A 134 -21.89 -27.65 13.62
N THR A 135 -22.49 -26.65 12.95
CA THR A 135 -23.76 -26.86 12.24
C THR A 135 -23.51 -27.52 10.88
N LYS A 136 -24.34 -28.51 10.54
CA LYS A 136 -24.37 -29.07 9.17
C LYS A 136 -24.95 -27.99 8.23
N LYS A 137 -24.33 -27.79 7.07
CA LYS A 137 -24.80 -26.83 6.07
C LYS A 137 -26.19 -27.26 5.60
N TYR A 138 -27.18 -26.38 5.70
CA TYR A 138 -28.53 -26.64 5.19
C TYR A 138 -28.49 -26.65 3.67
N THR A 139 -28.76 -27.80 3.06
CA THR A 139 -28.95 -27.93 1.60
C THR A 139 -30.44 -27.85 1.33
N ARG A 140 -30.85 -26.91 0.47
CA ARG A 140 -32.24 -26.72 0.05
C ARG A 140 -32.49 -27.45 -1.25
#